data_AF-A0A0H1ASC3-F1
#
_entry.id   AF-A0A0H1ASC3-F1
#
_cell.length_a   1.000
_cell.length_b   1.000
_cell.length_c   1.000
_cell.angle_alpha   90.00
_cell.angle_beta   90.00
_cell.angle_gamma   90.00
#
_symmetry.space_group_name_H-M   'P 1'
#
loop_
_entity.id
_entity.type
_entity.pdbx_description
1 polymer ?
#
loop_
_entity_poly.entity_id
_entity_poly.type
_entity_poly.pdbx_seq_one_letter_code
_entity_poly.pdbx_strand_id
1 'polypeptide(L)'
;MRSLLAAIAAPLLLAACGATPQHTSADRAPLEAATIAGSAESPDPVLERVRDLQRRGVVEDVVVQESFPVQIRLRAPRHVIDELEAMPRTGAARSTAPR
;
A
#
# COMPACT_ATOMS: atom_id res chain seq x y z
N MET A 1 8.11 73.09 -6.83
CA MET A 1 7.70 72.34 -5.62
C MET A 1 8.19 70.91 -5.84
N ARG A 2 9.21 70.42 -5.11
CA ARG A 2 9.06 69.52 -3.92
C ARG A 2 8.19 68.31 -4.27
N SER A 3 8.54 67.03 -4.21
CA SER A 3 9.64 66.20 -3.67
C SER A 3 9.48 64.83 -4.42
N LEU A 4 10.49 64.09 -4.85
CA LEU A 4 11.41 63.20 -4.10
C LEU A 4 10.73 62.16 -3.20
N LEU A 5 10.92 60.87 -3.54
CA LEU A 5 10.73 59.58 -2.83
C LEU A 5 10.01 58.59 -3.78
N ALA A 6 10.65 57.71 -4.57
CA ALA A 6 11.68 56.69 -4.32
C ALA A 6 11.22 55.51 -3.43
N ALA A 7 11.68 54.32 -3.82
CA ALA A 7 11.56 52.97 -3.21
C ALA A 7 10.25 52.22 -3.56
N ILE A 8 10.23 51.35 -4.59
CA ILE A 8 10.83 50.00 -4.66
C ILE A 8 10.35 49.11 -3.49
N ALA A 9 9.41 48.21 -3.77
CA ALA A 9 9.32 46.93 -3.08
C ALA A 9 9.01 45.87 -4.13
N ALA A 10 10.04 45.10 -4.46
CA ALA A 10 10.07 44.07 -5.48
C ALA A 10 9.00 42.99 -5.27
N PRO A 11 8.48 42.37 -6.35
CA PRO A 11 7.70 41.15 -6.20
C PRO A 11 8.61 40.07 -5.62
N LEU A 12 8.33 39.63 -4.39
CA LEU A 12 8.99 38.46 -3.81
C LEU A 12 8.54 37.24 -4.63
N LEU A 13 9.39 36.84 -5.58
CA LEU A 13 9.37 35.54 -6.22
C LEU A 13 9.58 34.47 -5.13
N LEU A 14 8.48 33.91 -4.63
CA LEU A 14 8.49 32.64 -3.91
C LEU A 14 8.82 31.54 -4.93
N ALA A 15 10.11 31.35 -5.17
CA ALA A 15 10.64 30.12 -5.70
C ALA A 15 10.41 29.02 -4.66
N ALA A 16 9.19 28.46 -4.65
CA ALA A 16 8.94 27.19 -4.02
C ALA A 16 9.65 26.13 -4.87
N CYS A 17 10.92 25.90 -4.57
CA CYS A 17 11.56 24.62 -4.86
C CYS A 17 10.77 23.56 -4.10
N GLY A 18 9.71 23.05 -4.73
CA GLY A 18 9.14 21.76 -4.39
C GLY A 18 10.20 20.72 -4.72
N ALA A 19 11.15 20.52 -3.81
CA ALA A 19 11.84 19.26 -3.68
C ALA A 19 10.78 18.26 -3.24
N THR A 20 9.99 17.77 -4.20
CA THR A 20 9.18 16.59 -4.02
C THR A 20 10.14 15.53 -3.50
N PRO A 21 9.94 14.96 -2.30
CA PRO A 21 10.65 13.75 -1.95
C PRO A 21 10.23 12.75 -3.01
N GLN A 22 11.10 12.51 -3.98
CA GLN A 22 11.01 11.34 -4.81
C GLN A 22 11.28 10.21 -3.82
N HIS A 23 10.21 9.65 -3.26
CA HIS A 23 10.26 8.31 -2.70
C HIS A 23 10.66 7.42 -3.87
N THR A 24 11.96 7.29 -4.07
CA THR A 24 12.53 6.41 -5.06
C THR A 24 12.04 5.02 -4.65
N SER A 25 11.19 4.43 -5.48
CA SER A 25 10.67 3.07 -5.32
C SER A 25 11.77 1.99 -5.21
N ALA A 26 13.04 2.41 -5.27
CA ALA A 26 14.25 1.59 -5.17
C ALA A 26 14.57 1.08 -3.75
N ASP A 27 13.97 1.63 -2.69
CA ASP A 27 14.17 1.13 -1.31
C ASP A 27 13.02 0.24 -0.80
N ARG A 28 12.04 -0.06 -1.66
CA ARG A 28 10.93 -0.94 -1.32
C ARG A 28 11.32 -2.38 -1.63
N ALA A 29 11.16 -3.27 -0.65
CA ALA A 29 11.32 -4.71 -0.87
C ALA A 29 10.53 -5.16 -2.12
N PRO A 30 11.07 -6.05 -2.97
CA PRO A 30 10.41 -6.48 -4.19
C PRO A 30 8.99 -6.99 -3.93
N LEU A 31 8.03 -6.54 -4.73
CA LEU A 31 6.64 -6.98 -4.64
C LEU A 31 6.41 -8.21 -5.50
N GLU A 32 6.00 -9.31 -4.85
CA GLU A 32 5.59 -10.56 -5.49
C GLU A 32 4.07 -10.60 -5.63
N ALA A 33 3.58 -11.18 -6.73
CA ALA A 33 2.16 -11.46 -6.90
C ALA A 33 1.79 -12.77 -6.20
N ALA A 34 0.68 -12.77 -5.47
CA ALA A 34 0.17 -13.96 -4.78
C ALA A 34 -1.36 -14.00 -4.77
N THR A 35 -1.89 -15.20 -4.55
CA THR A 35 -3.31 -15.43 -4.25
C THR A 35 -3.41 -16.00 -2.85
N ILE A 36 -4.05 -15.28 -1.94
CA ILE A 36 -4.27 -15.69 -0.56
C ILE A 36 -5.74 -16.08 -0.39
N ALA A 37 -5.98 -17.27 0.15
CA ALA A 37 -7.31 -17.65 0.60
C ALA A 37 -7.65 -16.94 1.91
N GLY A 38 -8.81 -16.31 1.97
CA GLY A 38 -9.40 -15.75 3.18
C GLY A 38 -9.82 -16.82 4.19
N SER A 39 -10.43 -16.39 5.29
CA SER A 39 -11.09 -17.30 6.23
C SER A 39 -12.56 -17.51 5.87
N ALA A 40 -13.12 -18.66 6.26
CA ALA A 40 -14.56 -18.91 6.23
C ALA A 40 -15.32 -18.21 7.39
N GLU A 41 -14.60 -17.47 8.24
CA GLU A 41 -15.15 -16.73 9.37
C GLU A 41 -15.85 -15.42 8.94
N SER A 42 -16.68 -14.87 9.83
CA SER A 42 -17.38 -13.60 9.62
C SER A 42 -17.26 -12.73 10.88
N PRO A 43 -16.54 -11.59 10.83
CA PRO A 43 -15.80 -11.06 9.67
C PRO A 43 -14.57 -11.92 9.32
N ASP A 44 -14.09 -11.84 8.08
CA ASP A 44 -12.90 -12.56 7.64
C ASP A 44 -11.63 -11.85 8.14
N PRO A 45 -10.88 -12.41 9.12
CA PRO A 45 -9.69 -11.79 9.68
C PRO A 45 -8.57 -11.57 8.64
N VAL A 46 -8.45 -12.46 7.64
CA VAL A 46 -7.43 -12.34 6.59
C VAL A 46 -7.75 -11.14 5.69
N LEU A 47 -9.01 -11.01 5.28
CA LEU A 47 -9.45 -9.89 4.48
C LEU A 47 -9.30 -8.55 5.22
N GLU A 48 -9.58 -8.53 6.52
CA GLU A 48 -9.35 -7.34 7.36
C GLU A 48 -7.88 -6.95 7.40
N ARG A 49 -6.97 -7.93 7.56
CA ARG A 49 -5.53 -7.69 7.56
C ARG A 49 -5.03 -7.18 6.21
N VAL A 50 -5.50 -7.75 5.10
CA VAL A 50 -5.14 -7.28 3.75
C VAL A 50 -5.56 -5.83 3.55
N ARG A 51 -6.79 -5.47 3.95
CA ARG A 51 -7.29 -4.09 3.87
C ARG A 51 -6.44 -3.12 4.69
N ASP A 52 -5.97 -3.53 5.86
CA ASP A 52 -5.06 -2.71 6.68
C ASP A 52 -3.72 -2.47 6.00
N LEU A 53 -3.10 -3.53 5.49
CA LEU A 53 -1.83 -3.45 4.79
C LEU A 53 -1.93 -2.62 3.49
N GLN A 54 -3.07 -2.69 2.80
CA GLN A 54 -3.35 -1.86 1.64
C GLN A 54 -3.45 -0.37 2.00
N ARG A 55 -4.15 -0.01 3.09
CA ARG A 55 -4.21 1.38 3.57
C ARG A 55 -2.83 1.93 3.93
N ARG A 56 -1.94 1.07 4.44
CA ARG A 56 -0.54 1.40 4.75
C ARG A 56 0.37 1.40 3.51
N GLY A 57 -0.17 1.07 2.34
CA GLY A 57 0.54 0.95 1.07
C GLY A 57 1.49 -0.24 0.99
N VAL A 58 1.49 -1.15 1.96
CA VAL A 58 2.38 -2.32 1.99
C VAL A 58 1.96 -3.38 0.96
N VAL A 59 0.66 -3.47 0.71
CA VAL A 59 0.04 -4.36 -0.26
C VAL A 59 -0.59 -3.52 -1.37
N GLU A 60 -0.40 -3.94 -2.61
CA GLU A 60 -0.89 -3.28 -3.83
C GLU A 60 -1.69 -4.27 -4.70
N ASP A 61 -2.39 -3.76 -5.72
CA ASP A 61 -3.14 -4.57 -6.71
C ASP A 61 -4.11 -5.60 -6.10
N VAL A 62 -4.80 -5.22 -5.01
CA VAL A 62 -5.74 -6.10 -4.29
C VAL A 62 -7.02 -6.31 -5.10
N VAL A 63 -7.32 -7.57 -5.42
CA VAL A 63 -8.56 -8.01 -6.06
C VAL A 63 -9.17 -9.14 -5.24
N VAL A 64 -10.40 -8.94 -4.76
CA VAL A 64 -11.16 -9.94 -4.02
C VAL A 64 -12.11 -10.66 -4.98
N GLN A 65 -12.07 -11.98 -4.99
CA GLN A 65 -12.91 -12.82 -5.83
C GLN A 65 -14.05 -13.42 -5.00
N GLU A 66 -15.26 -13.33 -5.52
CA GLU A 66 -16.48 -13.91 -4.93
C GLU A 66 -16.39 -15.45 -4.91
N SER A 67 -15.90 -16.00 -3.80
CA SER A 67 -15.64 -17.43 -3.58
C SER A 67 -15.72 -17.74 -2.08
N PHE A 68 -15.75 -19.02 -1.70
CA PHE A 68 -15.84 -19.42 -0.29
C PHE A 68 -14.81 -20.52 0.07
N PRO A 69 -13.81 -20.23 0.92
CA PRO A 69 -13.40 -18.89 1.38
C PRO A 69 -13.02 -17.96 0.22
N VAL A 70 -13.09 -16.65 0.44
CA VAL A 70 -12.76 -15.65 -0.59
C VAL A 70 -11.32 -15.84 -1.06
N GLN A 71 -11.07 -15.62 -2.35
CA GLN A 71 -9.71 -15.59 -2.90
C GLN A 71 -9.29 -14.14 -3.08
N ILE A 72 -8.09 -13.81 -2.58
CA ILE A 72 -7.57 -12.45 -2.55
C ILE A 72 -6.27 -12.44 -3.35
N ARG A 73 -6.31 -11.86 -4.55
CA ARG A 73 -5.11 -11.63 -5.37
C ARG A 73 -4.50 -10.31 -4.95
N LEU A 74 -3.19 -10.27 -4.77
CA LEU A 74 -2.48 -9.07 -4.31
C LEU A 74 -1.01 -9.07 -4.72
N ARG A 75 -0.34 -7.94 -4.56
CA ARG A 75 1.12 -7.82 -4.62
C ARG A 75 1.68 -7.30 -3.32
N ALA A 76 2.67 -7.97 -2.77
CA ALA A 76 3.28 -7.61 -1.49
C ALA A 76 4.71 -8.14 -1.37
N PRO A 77 5.51 -7.62 -0.42
CA PRO A 77 6.77 -8.25 -0.07
C PRO A 77 6.58 -9.70 0.40
N ARG A 78 7.55 -10.57 0.11
CA ARG A 78 7.50 -12.00 0.48
C ARG A 78 7.11 -12.27 1.93
N HIS A 79 7.72 -11.54 2.87
CA HIS A 79 7.44 -11.71 4.30
C HIS A 79 5.99 -11.38 4.67
N VAL A 80 5.33 -10.48 3.95
CA VAL A 80 3.91 -10.14 4.16
C VAL A 80 3.02 -11.25 3.59
N ILE A 81 3.38 -11.82 2.44
CA ILE A 81 2.68 -12.99 1.88
C ILE A 81 2.76 -14.16 2.88
N ASP A 82 3.95 -14.45 3.39
CA ASP A 82 4.16 -15.51 4.36
C ASP A 82 3.39 -15.24 5.69
N GLU A 83 3.34 -13.98 6.16
CA GLU A 83 2.50 -13.57 7.30
C GLU A 83 1.02 -13.87 7.03
N LEU A 84 0.51 -13.43 5.88
CA LEU A 84 -0.88 -13.62 5.48
C LEU A 84 -1.22 -15.10 5.28
N GLU A 85 -0.31 -15.93 4.79
CA GLU A 85 -0.44 -17.39 4.67
C GLU A 85 -0.39 -18.11 6.02
N ALA A 86 0.32 -17.56 7.00
CA ALA A 86 0.41 -18.10 8.35
C ALA A 86 -0.80 -17.76 9.24
N MET A 87 -1.63 -16.80 8.85
CA MET A 87 -2.81 -16.41 9.65
C MET A 87 -3.74 -17.59 9.90
N PRO A 88 -4.21 -17.78 11.15
CA PRO A 88 -5.18 -18.81 11.49
C PRO A 88 -6.49 -18.55 10.72
N ARG A 89 -7.04 -19.60 10.15
CA ARG A 89 -8.31 -19.52 9.41
C ARG A 89 -9.07 -20.82 9.48
N THR A 90 -10.39 -20.72 9.53
CA THR A 90 -11.28 -21.88 9.45
C THR A 90 -11.63 -22.15 7.99
N GLY A 91 -11.69 -23.42 7.60
CA GLY A 91 -12.27 -23.84 6.31
C GLY A 91 -11.42 -23.62 5.05
N ALA A 92 -10.27 -22.97 5.12
CA ALA A 92 -9.32 -22.98 4.01
C ALA A 92 -8.49 -24.27 4.05
N ALA A 93 -8.55 -25.07 2.97
CA ALA A 93 -7.55 -26.11 2.77
C ALA A 93 -6.17 -25.43 2.75
N ARG A 94 -5.27 -25.79 3.67
CA ARG A 94 -3.88 -25.29 3.62
C ARG A 94 -3.35 -25.57 2.23
N SER A 95 -3.01 -24.51 1.48
CA SER A 95 -2.34 -24.64 0.20
C SER A 95 -0.92 -25.16 0.46
N THR A 96 -0.79 -26.47 0.63
CA THR A 96 0.48 -27.16 0.54
C THR A 96 0.78 -27.37 -0.94
N ALA A 97 0.93 -26.29 -1.70
CA ALA A 97 1.50 -26.38 -3.03
C ALA A 97 3.01 -26.61 -2.88
N PRO A 98 3.59 -27.67 -3.44
CA PRO A 98 5.04 -27.79 -3.53
C PRO A 98 5.55 -26.68 -4.48
N ARG A 99 6.58 -25.97 -4.03
CA ARG A 99 7.34 -25.01 -4.85
C ARG A 99 8.11 -25.73 -5.95
#